data_AF-A0A0C9SEW1-F1
#
_entry.id   AF-A0A0C9SEW1-F1
#
_cell.length_a   1.000
_cell.length_b   1.000
_cell.length_c   1.000
_cell.angle_alpha   90.00
_cell.angle_beta   90.00
_cell.angle_gamma   90.00
#
_symmetry.space_group_name_H-M   'P 1'
#
loop_
_entity.id
_entity.type
_entity.pdbx_description
1 polymer ?
#
loop_
_entity_poly.entity_id
_entity_poly.type
_entity_poly.pdbx_seq_one_letter_code
_entity_poly.pdbx_strand_id
1 'polypeptide(L)'
;MHSLTSLTVLAFVAGALLNMAAAKTGTGHKRIYLNESYFTETNCKPLEEDKCDYPNACFCYPPFANGRSRIPGYFYSPEHKKCIKPSGGIGIGCNSFEDKMDCFKQCGRKLNPGKYKIKNTKRR
;
A
#
# COMPACT_ATOMS: atom_id res chain seq x y z
N MET A 1 -42.63 -13.02 -36.49
CA MET A 1 -41.31 -12.36 -36.47
C MET A 1 -41.08 -11.46 -35.24
N HIS A 2 -41.77 -11.68 -34.10
CA HIS A 2 -41.66 -10.84 -32.90
C HIS A 2 -40.80 -11.43 -31.75
N SER A 3 -40.35 -12.69 -31.89
CA SER A 3 -39.64 -13.41 -30.82
C SER A 3 -38.17 -13.00 -30.70
N LEU A 4 -37.50 -12.73 -31.84
CA LEU A 4 -36.07 -12.39 -31.88
C LEU A 4 -35.77 -10.99 -31.35
N THR A 5 -36.68 -10.03 -31.55
CA THR A 5 -36.51 -8.64 -31.05
C THR A 5 -36.69 -8.54 -29.55
N SER A 6 -37.49 -9.42 -28.93
CA SER A 6 -37.68 -9.42 -27.49
C SER A 6 -36.46 -9.98 -26.75
N LEU A 7 -35.78 -10.98 -27.34
CA LEU A 7 -34.62 -11.62 -26.74
C LEU A 7 -33.40 -10.68 -26.72
N THR A 8 -33.21 -9.91 -27.78
CA THR A 8 -32.09 -8.96 -27.88
C THR A 8 -32.24 -7.80 -26.90
N VAL A 9 -33.45 -7.28 -26.70
CA VAL A 9 -33.71 -6.23 -25.70
C VAL A 9 -33.44 -6.75 -24.29
N LEU A 10 -33.86 -7.97 -23.96
CA LEU A 10 -33.61 -8.58 -22.65
C LEU A 10 -32.12 -8.80 -22.38
N ALA A 11 -31.37 -9.27 -23.37
CA ALA A 11 -29.92 -9.43 -23.25
C ALA A 11 -29.20 -8.08 -23.04
N PHE A 12 -29.67 -7.02 -23.70
CA PHE A 12 -29.11 -5.67 -23.54
C PHE A 12 -29.37 -5.10 -22.14
N VAL A 13 -30.60 -5.27 -21.62
CA VAL A 13 -30.97 -4.83 -20.27
C VAL A 13 -30.19 -5.61 -19.21
N ALA A 14 -30.06 -6.93 -19.37
CA ALA A 14 -29.27 -7.76 -18.46
C ALA A 14 -27.78 -7.35 -18.47
N GLY A 15 -27.21 -7.09 -19.64
CA GLY A 15 -25.84 -6.58 -19.77
C GLY A 15 -25.63 -5.22 -19.12
N ALA A 16 -26.58 -4.29 -19.26
CA ALA A 16 -26.51 -2.98 -18.62
C ALA A 16 -26.55 -3.08 -17.08
N LEU A 17 -27.42 -3.95 -16.53
CA LEU A 17 -27.54 -4.15 -15.08
C LEU A 17 -26.27 -4.78 -14.48
N LEU A 18 -25.65 -5.76 -15.17
CA LEU A 18 -24.40 -6.38 -14.72
C LEU A 18 -23.24 -5.36 -14.68
N ASN A 19 -23.14 -4.49 -15.68
CA ASN A 19 -22.13 -3.43 -15.71
C ASN A 19 -22.33 -2.38 -14.60
N MET A 20 -23.59 -1.99 -14.33
CA MET A 20 -23.88 -1.06 -13.22
C MET A 20 -23.61 -1.67 -11.85
N ALA A 21 -23.87 -2.97 -11.66
CA ALA A 21 -23.53 -3.69 -10.44
C ALA A 21 -22.02 -3.75 -10.22
N ALA A 22 -21.25 -4.01 -11.27
CA ALA A 22 -19.78 -3.98 -11.23
C ALA A 22 -19.20 -2.58 -10.96
N ALA A 23 -19.84 -1.51 -11.44
CA ALA A 23 -19.38 -0.14 -11.17
C ALA A 23 -19.58 0.28 -9.69
N LYS A 24 -20.57 -0.28 -9.00
CA LYS A 24 -20.86 0.05 -7.59
C LYS A 24 -19.97 -0.69 -6.58
N THR A 25 -19.22 -1.71 -6.98
CA THR A 25 -18.31 -2.46 -6.09
C THR A 25 -16.92 -1.86 -6.00
N GLY A 26 -16.67 -0.69 -6.60
CA GLY A 26 -15.45 0.09 -6.37
C GLY A 26 -15.35 0.48 -4.91
N THR A 27 -14.61 -0.30 -4.12
CA THR A 27 -14.25 0.01 -2.74
C THR A 27 -13.62 1.40 -2.71
N GLY A 28 -14.35 2.38 -2.18
CA GLY A 28 -13.89 3.75 -2.10
C GLY A 28 -12.48 3.80 -1.48
N HIS A 29 -11.55 4.46 -2.16
CA HIS A 29 -10.19 4.62 -1.66
C HIS A 29 -10.25 5.35 -0.31
N LYS A 30 -10.08 4.60 0.79
CA LYS A 30 -10.02 5.19 2.13
C LYS A 30 -8.77 6.06 2.20
N ARG A 31 -8.96 7.39 2.31
CA ARG A 31 -7.86 8.32 2.53
C ARG A 31 -7.25 8.04 3.90
N ILE A 32 -5.96 7.73 3.89
CA ILE A 32 -5.17 7.60 5.11
C ILE A 32 -4.49 8.95 5.31
N TYR A 33 -4.70 9.55 6.48
CA TYR A 33 -4.00 10.75 6.92
C TYR A 33 -2.85 10.32 7.81
N LEU A 34 -1.67 10.91 7.60
CA LEU A 34 -0.48 10.62 8.39
C LEU A 34 -0.27 11.73 9.40
N ASN A 35 0.05 11.37 10.64
CA ASN A 35 0.49 12.33 11.63
C ASN A 35 2.02 12.43 11.64
N GLU A 36 2.54 13.64 11.37
CA GLU A 36 3.97 13.94 11.32
C GLU A 36 4.71 13.60 12.62
N SER A 37 4.05 13.66 13.78
CA SER A 37 4.68 13.41 15.08
C SER A 37 5.19 11.98 15.26
N TYR A 38 4.76 11.04 14.41
CA TYR A 38 5.22 9.65 14.44
C TYR A 38 6.53 9.42 13.67
N PHE A 39 7.00 10.43 12.94
CA PHE A 39 8.23 10.38 12.15
C PHE A 39 9.33 11.17 12.85
N THR A 40 9.98 10.52 13.82
CA THR A 40 10.91 11.16 14.75
C THR A 40 12.35 11.24 14.25
N GLU A 41 12.70 10.53 13.19
CA GLU A 41 14.08 10.54 12.67
C GLU A 41 14.36 11.79 11.85
N THR A 42 15.52 12.39 12.07
CA THR A 42 15.97 13.62 11.40
C THR A 42 17.07 13.35 10.37
N ASN A 43 17.85 12.29 10.56
CA ASN A 43 18.90 11.86 9.65
C ASN A 43 18.35 10.91 8.59
N CYS A 44 17.60 11.49 7.64
CA CYS A 44 16.86 10.74 6.62
C CYS A 44 17.56 10.62 5.27
N LYS A 45 18.83 11.02 5.23
CA LYS A 45 19.70 10.88 4.07
C LYS A 45 20.43 9.54 4.13
N PRO A 46 20.75 8.91 2.99
CA PRO A 46 21.67 7.78 2.96
C PRO A 46 23.00 8.17 3.61
N LEU A 47 23.60 7.24 4.35
CA LEU A 47 24.86 7.48 5.06
C LEU A 47 26.02 7.58 4.07
N GLU A 48 26.25 6.55 3.26
CA GLU A 48 27.20 6.46 2.14
C GLU A 48 26.69 5.36 1.17
N GLU A 49 26.95 5.46 -0.14
CA GLU A 49 26.58 4.44 -1.17
C GLU A 49 25.10 3.99 -1.15
N ASP A 50 24.15 4.93 -1.06
CA ASP A 50 22.70 4.64 -1.06
C ASP A 50 22.22 3.75 0.11
N LYS A 51 23.04 3.58 1.15
CA LYS A 51 22.69 2.77 2.31
C LYS A 51 22.00 3.59 3.39
N CYS A 52 20.81 3.16 3.78
CA CYS A 52 20.03 3.75 4.86
C CYS A 52 20.18 2.98 6.18
N ASP A 53 20.13 3.69 7.31
CA ASP A 53 20.22 3.10 8.65
C ASP A 53 18.88 2.53 9.10
N TYR A 54 18.68 1.22 8.98
CA TYR A 54 17.45 0.56 9.41
C TYR A 54 17.58 -0.13 10.78
N PRO A 55 16.64 0.08 11.72
CA PRO A 55 15.27 0.56 11.45
C PRO A 55 15.03 2.06 11.67
N ASN A 56 16.04 2.87 12.01
CA ASN A 56 15.86 4.30 12.30
C ASN A 56 15.25 5.08 11.13
N ALA A 57 15.72 4.79 9.91
CA ALA A 57 15.18 5.28 8.64
C ALA A 57 13.67 5.03 8.45
N CYS A 58 13.08 4.04 9.12
CA CYS A 58 11.63 3.79 9.07
C CYS A 58 10.80 4.87 9.78
N PHE A 59 11.43 5.69 10.63
CA PHE A 59 10.83 6.84 11.30
C PHE A 59 11.09 8.16 10.56
N CYS A 60 11.67 8.11 9.36
CA CYS A 60 11.77 9.28 8.50
C CYS A 60 10.44 9.61 7.85
N TYR A 61 10.15 10.90 7.71
CA TYR A 61 8.97 11.31 6.94
C TYR A 61 9.12 10.81 5.49
N PRO A 62 8.10 10.16 4.90
CA PRO A 62 8.20 9.61 3.55
C PRO A 62 8.46 10.73 2.53
N PRO A 63 9.39 10.56 1.58
CA PRO A 63 9.67 11.56 0.57
C PRO A 63 8.55 11.54 -0.46
N PHE A 64 7.36 12.10 -0.18
CA PHE A 64 6.28 12.11 -1.16
C PHE A 64 6.70 12.83 -2.44
N ALA A 65 6.36 12.24 -3.58
CA ALA A 65 6.74 12.83 -4.86
C ALA A 65 5.95 14.13 -5.10
N ASN A 66 6.67 15.19 -5.45
CA ASN A 66 6.06 16.45 -5.87
C ASN A 66 5.80 16.42 -7.39
N GLY A 67 4.62 16.87 -7.82
CA GLY A 67 4.30 17.06 -9.24
C GLY A 67 3.92 15.78 -10.00
N ARG A 68 4.41 15.63 -11.25
CA ARG A 68 4.00 14.56 -12.19
C ARG A 68 4.75 13.24 -12.02
N SER A 69 5.85 13.22 -11.27
CA SER A 69 6.71 12.03 -11.12
C SER A 69 6.15 11.06 -10.09
N ARG A 70 5.16 10.25 -10.47
CA ARG A 70 4.55 9.26 -9.58
C ARG A 70 5.31 7.93 -9.66
N ILE A 71 6.40 7.80 -8.90
CA ILE A 71 7.10 6.52 -8.83
C ILE A 71 6.28 5.58 -7.93
N PRO A 72 5.89 4.39 -8.41
CA PRO A 72 5.20 3.43 -7.57
C PRO A 72 6.15 2.95 -6.47
N GLY A 73 5.63 2.81 -5.25
CA GLY A 73 6.41 2.31 -4.13
C GLY A 73 5.60 2.25 -2.86
N TYR A 74 6.29 2.07 -1.75
CA TYR A 74 5.76 1.90 -0.41
C TYR A 74 6.59 2.70 0.59
N PHE A 75 5.97 3.11 1.68
CA PHE A 75 6.65 3.63 2.87
C PHE A 75 6.13 2.93 4.11
N TYR A 76 6.90 2.96 5.19
CA TYR A 76 6.44 2.50 6.48
C TYR A 76 5.79 3.63 7.28
N SER A 77 4.59 3.40 7.80
CA SER A 77 3.92 4.28 8.77
C SER A 77 4.06 3.70 10.18
N PRO A 78 4.81 4.36 11.09
CA PRO A 78 4.89 3.94 12.48
C PRO A 78 3.53 3.98 13.20
N GLU A 79 2.71 4.99 12.89
CA GLU A 79 1.34 5.14 13.40
C GLU A 79 0.48 3.90 13.10
N HIS A 80 0.48 3.46 11.83
CA HIS A 80 -0.35 2.34 11.39
C HIS A 80 0.34 0.97 11.49
N LYS A 81 1.64 0.95 11.83
CA LYS A 81 2.49 -0.24 11.91
C LYS A 81 2.50 -1.07 10.63
N LYS A 82 2.47 -0.40 9.47
CA LYS A 82 2.26 -1.04 8.16
C LYS A 82 3.04 -0.34 7.06
N CYS A 83 3.36 -1.11 6.03
CA CYS A 83 3.83 -0.62 4.74
C CYS A 83 2.64 -0.19 3.87
N ILE A 84 2.62 1.07 3.46
CA ILE A 84 1.50 1.73 2.78
C ILE A 84 1.94 2.15 1.38
N LYS A 85 1.07 1.94 0.38
CA LYS A 85 1.24 2.45 -0.97
C LYS A 85 0.61 3.84 -1.07
N PRO A 86 1.38 4.91 -1.30
CA PRO A 86 0.81 6.25 -1.50
C PRO A 86 0.08 6.36 -2.84
N SER A 87 -0.99 7.15 -2.88
CA SER A 87 -1.74 7.41 -4.12
C SER A 87 -0.99 8.30 -5.12
N GLY A 88 -0.15 9.20 -4.62
CA GLY A 88 0.67 10.12 -5.43
C GLY A 88 2.02 9.55 -5.87
N GLY A 89 2.32 8.29 -5.52
CA GLY A 89 3.67 7.75 -5.64
C GLY A 89 4.60 8.24 -4.52
N ILE A 90 5.84 7.80 -4.58
CA ILE A 90 6.88 8.10 -3.60
C ILE A 90 8.16 8.52 -4.29
N GLY A 91 8.93 9.42 -3.69
CA GLY A 91 10.22 9.86 -4.17
C GLY A 91 11.36 8.96 -3.67
N ILE A 92 12.59 9.40 -3.92
CA ILE A 92 13.80 8.71 -3.49
C ILE A 92 14.15 9.14 -2.06
N GLY A 93 14.44 8.19 -1.18
CA GLY A 93 14.86 8.45 0.20
C GLY A 93 14.75 7.21 1.08
N CYS A 94 15.13 7.32 2.35
CA CYS A 94 15.29 6.15 3.22
C CYS A 94 13.99 5.54 3.76
N ASN A 95 12.87 6.28 3.81
CA ASN A 95 11.55 5.69 4.03
C ASN A 95 10.77 5.59 2.70
N SER A 96 11.43 5.05 1.69
CA SER A 96 10.88 4.80 0.38
C SER A 96 11.39 3.46 -0.15
N PHE A 97 10.46 2.62 -0.57
CA PHE A 97 10.74 1.25 -1.00
C PHE A 97 10.01 0.98 -2.31
N GLU A 98 10.68 0.38 -3.28
CA GLU A 98 10.03 -0.08 -4.51
C GLU A 98 9.05 -1.22 -4.22
N ASP A 99 9.44 -2.13 -3.32
CA ASP A 99 8.70 -3.34 -2.99
C ASP A 99 8.14 -3.34 -1.55
N LYS A 100 6.93 -3.91 -1.42
CA LYS A 100 6.24 -4.00 -0.12
C LYS A 100 6.95 -4.94 0.84
N MET A 101 7.51 -6.05 0.35
CA MET A 101 8.23 -7.01 1.17
C MET A 101 9.55 -6.45 1.65
N ASP A 102 10.23 -5.62 0.85
CA ASP A 102 11.44 -4.92 1.32
C ASP A 102 11.12 -3.95 2.46
N CYS A 103 10.10 -3.09 2.31
CA CYS A 103 9.58 -2.26 3.40
C CYS A 103 9.26 -3.10 4.66
N PHE A 104 8.61 -4.24 4.49
CA PHE A 104 8.28 -5.11 5.61
C PHE A 104 9.53 -5.70 6.28
N LYS A 105 10.53 -6.15 5.50
CA LYS A 105 11.77 -6.72 6.04
C LYS A 105 12.59 -5.69 6.80
N GLN A 106 12.70 -4.46 6.26
CA GLN A 106 13.50 -3.40 6.85
C GLN A 106 12.81 -2.72 8.02
N CYS A 107 11.49 -2.55 7.97
CA CYS A 107 10.72 -1.82 8.98
C CYS A 107 9.73 -2.73 9.71
N GLY A 108 8.70 -3.20 9.02
CA GLY A 108 7.54 -3.86 9.65
C GLY A 108 7.90 -5.02 10.58
N ARG A 109 8.79 -5.91 10.14
CA ARG A 109 9.26 -7.07 10.90
C ARG A 109 10.16 -6.70 12.07
N LYS A 110 11.06 -5.71 11.88
CA LYS A 110 12.00 -5.27 12.92
C LYS A 110 11.29 -4.49 14.03
N LEU A 111 10.36 -3.61 13.66
CA LEU A 111 9.63 -2.73 14.57
C LEU A 111 8.40 -3.39 15.20
N ASN A 112 7.78 -4.35 14.50
CA ASN A 112 6.66 -5.13 15.02
C ASN A 112 6.97 -6.63 14.90
N PRO A 113 7.93 -7.14 15.69
CA PRO A 113 8.17 -8.58 15.74
C PRO A 113 6.86 -9.25 16.15
N GLY A 114 6.25 -10.00 15.23
CA GLY A 114 5.01 -10.69 15.50
C GLY A 114 5.22 -11.64 16.70
N LYS A 115 4.29 -11.63 17.64
CA LYS A 115 4.24 -12.65 18.71
C LYS A 115 3.67 -13.94 18.11
N TYR A 116 4.40 -14.58 17.18
CA TYR A 116 3.97 -15.84 16.60
C TYR A 116 4.16 -16.95 17.63
N LYS A 117 3.07 -17.40 18.26
CA LYS A 117 3.05 -18.66 19.01
C LYS A 117 2.72 -19.77 18.01
N ILE A 118 3.69 -20.62 17.69
CA ILE A 118 3.42 -21.87 16.97
C ILE A 118 2.66 -22.78 17.93
N LYS A 119 1.34 -22.85 17.79
CA LYS A 119 0.54 -23.89 18.46
C LYS A 119 0.61 -25.14 17.59
N ASN A 120 1.24 -26.19 18.12
CA ASN A 120 1.37 -27.55 17.58
C ASN A 120 2.52 -27.81 16.60
N THR A 121 3.76 -27.85 17.10
CA THR A 121 4.71 -28.86 16.60
C THR A 121 4.39 -30.15 17.33
N LYS A 122 3.54 -31.01 16.76
CA LYS A 122 3.48 -32.41 17.20
C LYS A 122 4.87 -33.01 16.94
N ARG A 123 5.67 -33.16 18.01
CA ARG A 123 6.84 -34.03 17.99
C ARG A 123 6.31 -35.44 17.70
N ARG A 124 6.58 -35.94 16.50
CA ARG A 124 6.52 -37.37 16.18
C ARG A 124 7.73 -38.03 16.81
#